data_AF-A0A6I1WX03-F1
#
_entry.id   AF-A0A6I1WX03-F1
#
_cell.length_a   1.000
_cell.length_b   1.000
_cell.length_c   1.000
_cell.angle_alpha   90.00
_cell.angle_beta   90.00
_cell.angle_gamma   90.00
#
_symmetry.space_group_name_H-M   'P 1'
#
loop_
_entity.id
_entity.type
_entity.pdbx_description
1 polymer ?
#
loop_
_entity_poly.entity_id
_entity_poly.type
_entity_poly.pdbx_seq_one_letter_code
_entity_poly.pdbx_strand_id
1 'polypeptide(L)'
;MNSQRPAIPKKLAAKIVAAQNKIINERDSLFHCEIRIAQDKARVAEFDKNPVDFAKRHYGKNPVDSYPVQTNISRCRESIEYREERIPKYMGEIERLTTNLISLESEILEQVQSSRPSAGRIPWPVEIDPIEIHKDKFLKARAIEHEEWKAQAEQQRIEGEAFEQEMEKEEAERQRLEDEQFEKEIAESYAQMTDEERRKTKEQHQKIVQLLKEGKITAMDIIEHLKKRN
;
A
#
# COMPACT_ATOMS: atom_id res chain seq x y z
N MET A 1 -25.03 24.34 24.05
CA MET A 1 -25.79 23.97 25.26
C MET A 1 -24.81 23.98 26.43
N ASN A 2 -24.85 25.02 27.26
CA ASN A 2 -23.96 25.16 28.41
C ASN A 2 -24.45 24.23 29.54
N SER A 3 -23.90 23.02 29.59
CA SER A 3 -24.03 22.17 30.77
C SER A 3 -23.22 22.81 31.90
N GLN A 4 -23.89 23.22 32.99
CA GLN A 4 -23.36 23.96 34.15
C GLN A 4 -22.43 23.08 35.02
N ARG A 5 -21.51 22.33 34.42
CA ARG A 5 -20.55 21.51 35.17
C ARG A 5 -19.44 22.40 35.74
N PRO A 6 -19.11 22.27 37.04
CA PRO A 6 -18.10 23.12 37.66
C PRO A 6 -16.72 22.86 37.05
N ALA A 7 -15.85 23.88 37.06
CA ALA A 7 -14.46 23.68 36.69
C ALA A 7 -13.77 22.72 37.67
N ILE A 8 -12.99 21.79 37.13
CA ILE A 8 -12.37 20.69 37.89
C ILE A 8 -10.84 20.75 37.85
N PRO A 9 -10.14 20.19 38.85
CA PRO A 9 -8.68 20.05 38.80
C PRO A 9 -8.21 19.27 37.57
N LYS A 10 -7.09 19.69 36.97
CA LYS A 10 -6.50 19.06 35.77
C LYS A 10 -6.34 17.55 35.89
N LYS A 11 -5.97 17.05 37.07
CA LYS A 11 -5.82 15.60 37.34
C LYS A 11 -7.15 14.84 37.22
N LEU A 12 -8.27 15.43 37.63
CA LEU A 12 -9.59 14.79 37.52
C LEU A 12 -10.11 14.85 36.08
N ALA A 13 -9.92 15.97 35.39
CA ALA A 13 -10.22 16.07 33.97
C ALA A 13 -9.47 15.03 33.13
N ALA A 14 -8.18 14.80 33.43
CA ALA A 14 -7.40 13.78 32.74
C ALA A 14 -7.97 12.36 32.91
N LYS A 15 -8.59 12.04 34.06
CA LYS A 15 -9.27 10.76 34.27
C LYS A 15 -10.51 10.61 33.39
N ILE A 16 -11.33 11.66 33.30
CA ILE A 16 -12.50 11.69 32.41
C ILE A 16 -12.06 11.51 30.96
N VAL A 17 -11.07 12.31 30.50
CA VAL A 17 -10.53 12.20 29.13
C VAL A 17 -9.98 10.80 28.85
N ALA A 18 -9.26 10.20 29.81
CA ALA A 18 -8.75 8.84 29.64
C ALA A 18 -9.90 7.81 29.50
N ALA A 19 -11.00 7.96 30.25
CA ALA A 19 -12.17 7.10 30.11
C ALA A 19 -12.90 7.33 28.79
N GLN A 20 -13.06 8.59 28.36
CA GLN A 20 -13.63 8.96 27.06
C GLN A 20 -12.81 8.36 25.91
N ASN A 21 -11.48 8.43 25.96
CA ASN A 21 -10.59 7.87 24.94
C ASN A 21 -10.75 6.34 24.82
N LYS A 22 -11.00 5.62 25.92
CA LYS A 22 -11.28 4.18 25.85
C LYS A 22 -12.56 3.89 25.07
N ILE A 23 -13.62 4.68 25.30
CA ILE A 23 -14.88 4.55 24.56
C ILE A 23 -14.67 4.85 23.08
N ILE A 24 -13.94 5.92 22.76
CA ILE A 24 -13.62 6.30 21.37
C ILE A 24 -12.86 5.17 20.67
N ASN A 25 -11.80 4.63 21.27
CA ASN A 25 -11.02 3.54 20.70
C ASN A 25 -11.86 2.28 20.43
N GLU A 26 -12.80 1.95 21.33
CA GLU A 26 -13.67 0.79 21.15
C GLU A 26 -14.70 1.02 20.04
N ARG A 27 -15.23 2.25 19.91
CA ARG A 27 -16.09 2.64 18.79
C ARG A 27 -15.35 2.57 17.45
N ASP A 28 -14.13 3.08 17.40
CA ASP A 28 -13.31 3.01 16.18
C ASP A 28 -13.05 1.55 15.78
N SER A 29 -12.77 0.69 16.77
CA SER A 29 -12.60 -0.75 16.56
C SER A 29 -13.86 -1.41 16.00
N LEU A 30 -15.04 -1.06 16.52
CA LEU A 30 -16.32 -1.50 15.98
C LEU A 30 -16.50 -1.04 14.53
N PHE A 31 -16.24 0.22 14.21
CA PHE A 31 -16.42 0.76 12.86
C PHE A 31 -15.44 0.14 11.86
N HIS A 32 -14.19 -0.07 12.25
CA HIS A 32 -13.23 -0.83 11.45
C HIS A 32 -13.73 -2.26 11.18
N CYS A 33 -14.33 -2.91 12.17
CA CYS A 33 -14.92 -4.23 12.05
C CYS A 33 -16.06 -4.23 11.02
N GLU A 34 -17.03 -3.31 11.15
CA GLU A 34 -18.16 -3.17 10.23
C GLU A 34 -17.72 -2.93 8.79
N ILE A 35 -16.74 -2.05 8.57
CA ILE A 35 -16.24 -1.75 7.23
C ILE A 35 -15.53 -2.97 6.63
N ARG A 36 -14.75 -3.72 7.43
CA ARG A 36 -14.10 -4.95 6.94
C ARG A 36 -15.12 -6.01 6.56
N ILE A 37 -16.16 -6.20 7.36
CA ILE A 37 -17.28 -7.10 7.03
C ILE A 37 -17.91 -6.66 5.70
N ALA A 38 -18.22 -5.37 5.52
CA ALA A 38 -18.83 -4.87 4.29
C ALA A 38 -17.93 -5.12 3.06
N GLN A 39 -16.62 -4.90 3.18
CA GLN A 39 -15.64 -5.15 2.11
C GLN A 39 -15.56 -6.64 1.76
N ASP A 40 -15.43 -7.52 2.76
CA ASP A 40 -15.34 -8.96 2.55
C ASP A 40 -16.65 -9.51 1.97
N LYS A 41 -17.81 -9.04 2.46
CA LYS A 41 -19.13 -9.39 1.90
C LYS A 41 -19.27 -8.96 0.45
N ALA A 42 -18.85 -7.74 0.10
CA ALA A 42 -18.88 -7.27 -1.28
C ALA A 42 -18.00 -8.14 -2.19
N ARG A 43 -16.82 -8.55 -1.70
CA ARG A 43 -15.90 -9.43 -2.44
C ARG A 43 -16.45 -10.84 -2.64
N VAL A 44 -17.03 -11.43 -1.59
CA VAL A 44 -17.70 -12.74 -1.68
C VAL A 44 -18.91 -12.66 -2.62
N ALA A 45 -19.72 -11.60 -2.53
CA ALA A 45 -20.86 -11.39 -3.42
C ALA A 45 -20.45 -11.21 -4.89
N GLU A 46 -19.32 -10.54 -5.16
CA GLU A 46 -18.76 -10.43 -6.51
C GLU A 46 -18.40 -11.82 -7.08
N PHE A 47 -17.74 -12.65 -6.27
CA PHE A 47 -17.40 -14.02 -6.63
C PHE A 47 -18.64 -14.88 -6.85
N ASP A 48 -19.58 -14.90 -5.90
CA ASP A 48 -20.78 -15.74 -5.96
C ASP A 48 -21.67 -15.36 -7.16
N LYS A 49 -21.66 -14.10 -7.60
CA LYS A 49 -22.38 -13.64 -8.79
C LYS A 49 -21.79 -14.20 -10.09
N ASN A 50 -20.47 -14.18 -10.23
CA ASN A 50 -19.78 -14.74 -11.41
C ASN A 50 -18.34 -15.16 -11.07
N PRO A 51 -18.12 -16.41 -10.65
CA PRO A 51 -16.81 -16.88 -10.22
C PRO A 51 -15.74 -16.82 -11.33
N VAL A 52 -16.15 -17.11 -12.57
CA VAL A 52 -15.25 -17.15 -13.74
C VAL A 52 -14.72 -15.75 -14.05
N ASP A 53 -15.61 -14.77 -14.10
CA ASP A 53 -15.23 -13.39 -14.37
C ASP A 53 -14.44 -12.78 -13.21
N PHE A 54 -14.80 -13.10 -11.96
CA PHE A 54 -14.02 -12.74 -10.79
C PHE A 54 -12.57 -13.26 -10.88
N ALA A 55 -12.40 -14.56 -11.16
CA ALA A 55 -11.07 -15.18 -11.29
C ALA A 55 -10.26 -14.52 -12.41
N LYS A 56 -10.90 -14.27 -13.57
CA LYS A 56 -10.26 -13.58 -14.70
C LYS A 56 -9.80 -12.15 -14.34
N ARG A 57 -10.65 -11.35 -13.69
CA ARG A 57 -10.35 -9.95 -13.35
C ARG A 57 -9.27 -9.82 -12.28
N HIS A 58 -9.36 -10.60 -11.21
CA HIS A 58 -8.50 -10.45 -10.03
C HIS A 58 -7.26 -11.35 -10.05
N TYR A 59 -7.28 -12.44 -10.82
CA TYR A 59 -6.22 -13.46 -10.82
C TYR A 59 -5.73 -13.86 -12.23
N GLY A 60 -6.22 -13.19 -13.28
CA GLY A 60 -5.71 -13.32 -14.64
C GLY A 60 -5.90 -14.72 -15.24
N LYS A 61 -4.81 -15.49 -15.31
CA LYS A 61 -4.77 -16.84 -15.90
C LYS A 61 -5.23 -17.95 -14.95
N ASN A 62 -5.48 -17.62 -13.68
CA ASN A 62 -5.88 -18.61 -12.69
C ASN A 62 -7.36 -19.02 -12.87
N PRO A 63 -7.66 -20.31 -12.93
CA PRO A 63 -9.04 -20.78 -12.98
C PRO A 63 -9.74 -20.59 -11.62
N VAL A 64 -11.07 -20.73 -11.61
CA VAL A 64 -11.91 -20.52 -10.42
C VAL A 64 -11.52 -21.45 -9.26
N ASP A 65 -11.19 -22.70 -9.56
CA ASP A 65 -10.79 -23.74 -8.62
C ASP A 65 -9.32 -23.64 -8.19
N SER A 66 -8.58 -22.66 -8.72
CA SER A 66 -7.20 -22.44 -8.32
C SER A 66 -7.09 -22.10 -6.84
N TYR A 67 -6.02 -22.59 -6.22
CA TYR A 67 -5.69 -22.31 -4.83
C TYR A 67 -5.77 -20.81 -4.45
N PRO A 68 -5.19 -19.85 -5.19
CA PRO A 68 -5.26 -18.43 -4.80
C PRO A 68 -6.68 -17.86 -4.82
N VAL A 69 -7.55 -18.31 -5.73
CA VAL A 69 -8.95 -17.86 -5.80
C VAL A 69 -9.74 -18.44 -4.63
N GLN A 70 -9.68 -19.77 -4.44
CA GLN A 70 -10.41 -20.47 -3.37
C GLN A 70 -9.96 -20.00 -1.98
N THR A 71 -8.66 -19.83 -1.78
CA THR A 71 -8.09 -19.36 -0.50
C THR A 71 -8.55 -17.94 -0.17
N ASN A 72 -8.62 -17.04 -1.16
CA ASN A 72 -9.08 -15.68 -0.92
C ASN A 72 -10.53 -15.66 -0.44
N ILE A 73 -11.42 -16.38 -1.14
CA ILE A 73 -12.85 -16.41 -0.80
C ILE A 73 -13.09 -17.11 0.53
N SER A 74 -12.38 -18.22 0.82
CA SER A 74 -12.45 -18.88 2.14
C SER A 74 -12.07 -17.93 3.26
N ARG A 75 -10.94 -17.23 3.13
CA ARG A 75 -10.48 -16.26 4.13
C ARG A 75 -11.43 -15.08 4.30
N CYS A 76 -12.06 -14.60 3.22
CA CYS A 76 -13.08 -13.57 3.33
C CYS A 76 -14.29 -14.07 4.12
N ARG A 77 -14.75 -15.30 3.85
CA ARG A 77 -15.88 -15.91 4.60
C ARG A 77 -15.53 -16.12 6.09
N GLU A 78 -14.36 -16.67 6.38
CA GLU A 78 -13.84 -16.82 7.75
C GLU A 78 -13.71 -15.45 8.47
N SER A 79 -13.21 -14.42 7.75
CA SER A 79 -13.09 -13.06 8.28
C SER A 79 -14.46 -12.45 8.61
N ILE A 80 -15.48 -12.67 7.77
CA ILE A 80 -16.85 -12.21 8.03
C ILE A 80 -17.38 -12.85 9.31
N GLU A 81 -17.34 -14.18 9.40
CA GLU A 81 -17.84 -14.94 10.56
C GLU A 81 -17.15 -14.48 11.85
N TYR A 82 -15.81 -14.49 11.86
CA TYR A 82 -15.01 -14.05 13.01
C TYR A 82 -15.35 -12.63 13.48
N ARG A 83 -15.64 -11.73 12.54
CA ARG A 83 -15.94 -10.32 12.85
C ARG A 83 -17.37 -10.11 13.31
N GLU A 84 -18.33 -10.81 12.72
CA GLU A 84 -19.74 -10.79 13.13
C GLU A 84 -19.89 -11.27 14.58
N GLU A 85 -19.16 -12.32 14.98
CA GLU A 85 -19.13 -12.79 16.37
C GLU A 85 -18.58 -11.77 17.38
N ARG A 86 -17.76 -10.82 16.90
CA ARG A 86 -17.14 -9.80 17.76
C ARG A 86 -17.96 -8.53 17.89
N ILE A 87 -18.87 -8.24 16.96
CA ILE A 87 -19.74 -7.05 17.06
C ILE A 87 -20.45 -6.98 18.42
N PRO A 88 -21.11 -8.05 18.92
CA PRO A 88 -21.74 -8.02 20.24
C PRO A 88 -20.76 -7.74 21.39
N LYS A 89 -19.50 -8.22 21.27
CA LYS A 89 -18.45 -7.97 22.27
C LYS A 89 -18.05 -6.50 22.31
N TYR A 90 -17.86 -5.87 21.14
CA TYR A 90 -17.58 -4.44 21.04
C TYR A 90 -18.73 -3.61 21.63
N MET A 91 -19.98 -3.95 21.28
CA MET A 91 -21.17 -3.25 21.77
C MET A 91 -21.30 -3.34 23.30
N GLY A 92 -21.14 -4.54 23.87
CA GLY A 92 -21.17 -4.73 25.32
C GLY A 92 -20.04 -4.01 26.05
N GLU A 93 -18.85 -3.96 25.47
CA GLU A 93 -17.72 -3.22 26.03
C GLU A 93 -17.95 -1.71 25.99
N ILE A 94 -18.49 -1.17 24.89
CA ILE A 94 -18.87 0.25 24.78
C ILE A 94 -19.92 0.61 25.85
N GLU A 95 -20.93 -0.24 26.04
CA GLU A 95 -21.95 -0.04 27.07
C GLU A 95 -21.32 -0.01 28.47
N ARG A 96 -20.51 -1.03 28.79
CA ARG A 96 -19.79 -1.12 30.06
C ARG A 96 -18.89 0.09 30.32
N LEU A 97 -18.13 0.53 29.33
CA LEU A 97 -17.27 1.72 29.42
C LEU A 97 -18.08 2.99 29.60
N THR A 98 -19.26 3.08 28.97
CA THR A 98 -20.18 4.21 29.12
C THR A 98 -20.74 4.28 30.54
N THR A 99 -21.19 3.16 31.10
CA THR A 99 -21.63 3.09 32.51
C THR A 99 -20.50 3.50 33.45
N ASN A 100 -19.28 3.01 33.22
CA ASN A 100 -18.12 3.39 34.03
C ASN A 100 -17.80 4.88 33.93
N LEU A 101 -17.92 5.49 32.74
CA LEU A 101 -17.73 6.93 32.56
C LEU A 101 -18.77 7.71 33.38
N ILE A 102 -20.05 7.32 33.34
CA ILE A 102 -21.12 7.98 34.11
C ILE A 102 -20.84 7.91 35.62
N SER A 103 -20.45 6.73 36.12
CA SER A 103 -20.08 6.55 37.53
C SER A 103 -18.86 7.40 37.91
N LEU A 104 -17.83 7.43 37.08
CA LEU A 104 -16.62 8.22 37.29
C LEU A 104 -16.92 9.73 37.30
N GLU A 105 -17.75 10.21 36.36
CA GLU A 105 -18.16 11.61 36.31
C GLU A 105 -18.94 12.00 37.58
N SER A 106 -19.78 11.11 38.09
CA SER A 106 -20.54 11.32 39.34
C SER A 106 -19.61 11.39 40.56
N GLU A 107 -18.67 10.45 40.70
CA GLU A 107 -17.67 10.45 41.78
C GLU A 107 -16.80 11.73 41.76
N ILE A 108 -16.37 12.15 40.56
CA ILE A 108 -15.59 13.40 40.40
C ILE A 108 -16.44 14.61 40.77
N LEU A 109 -17.72 14.64 40.39
CA LEU A 109 -18.61 15.73 40.74
C LEU A 109 -18.78 15.86 42.26
N GLU A 110 -19.00 14.75 42.97
CA GLU A 110 -19.07 14.70 44.43
C GLU A 110 -17.77 15.19 45.07
N GLN A 111 -16.62 14.69 44.60
CA GLN A 111 -15.30 15.10 45.08
C GLN A 111 -15.06 16.60 44.89
N VAL A 112 -15.51 17.16 43.76
CA VAL A 112 -15.34 18.58 43.45
C VAL A 112 -16.26 19.44 44.32
N GLN A 113 -17.48 18.99 44.61
CA GLN A 113 -18.43 19.66 45.49
C GLN A 113 -17.96 19.69 46.95
N SER A 114 -17.31 18.62 47.44
CA SER A 114 -16.72 18.59 48.77
C SER A 114 -15.40 19.37 48.89
N SER A 115 -14.79 19.76 47.77
CA SER A 115 -13.47 20.39 47.73
C SER A 115 -13.56 21.92 47.63
N ARG A 116 -12.70 22.62 48.38
CA ARG A 116 -12.58 24.08 48.25
C ARG A 116 -12.18 24.49 46.81
N PRO A 117 -12.72 25.60 46.28
CA PRO A 117 -12.25 26.19 45.04
C PRO A 117 -10.72 26.42 45.09
N SER A 118 -10.02 25.99 44.04
CA SER A 118 -8.56 26.06 43.95
C SER A 118 -8.15 26.74 42.64
N ALA A 119 -7.03 27.45 42.63
CA ALA A 119 -6.43 27.95 41.41
C ALA A 119 -6.05 26.79 40.46
N GLY A 120 -6.13 27.01 39.15
CA GLY A 120 -5.75 26.00 38.14
C GLY A 120 -6.81 24.94 37.80
N ARG A 121 -8.08 25.18 38.15
CA ARG A 121 -9.21 24.39 37.64
C ARG A 121 -9.42 24.68 36.16
N ILE A 122 -9.76 23.65 35.39
CA ILE A 122 -10.04 23.74 33.97
C ILE A 122 -11.52 23.43 33.70
N PRO A 123 -12.07 23.84 32.56
CA PRO A 123 -13.42 23.47 32.16
C PRO A 123 -13.61 21.95 32.17
N TRP A 124 -14.85 21.51 32.41
CA TRP A 124 -15.19 20.09 32.27
C TRP A 124 -14.86 19.62 30.84
N PRO A 125 -14.30 18.42 30.66
CA PRO A 125 -14.04 17.87 29.33
C PRO A 125 -15.29 17.87 28.46
N VAL A 126 -15.12 18.10 27.15
CA VAL A 126 -16.24 18.06 26.21
C VAL A 126 -16.84 16.65 26.22
N GLU A 127 -18.16 16.56 26.18
CA GLU A 127 -18.86 15.27 26.10
C GLU A 127 -18.50 14.55 24.80
N ILE A 128 -18.42 13.22 24.86
CA ILE A 128 -18.19 12.41 23.65
C ILE A 128 -19.40 12.54 22.73
N ASP A 129 -19.14 12.62 21.42
CA ASP A 129 -20.21 12.65 20.43
C ASP A 129 -21.12 11.41 20.58
N PRO A 130 -22.41 11.50 20.25
CA PRO A 130 -23.25 10.33 20.02
C PRO A 130 -22.60 9.38 19.00
N ILE A 131 -22.81 8.07 19.17
CA ILE A 131 -22.14 7.06 18.34
C ILE A 131 -22.33 7.29 16.83
N GLU A 132 -23.52 7.73 16.40
CA GLU A 132 -23.81 8.00 14.99
C GLU A 132 -23.06 9.21 14.45
N ILE A 133 -22.90 10.27 15.25
CA ILE A 133 -22.12 11.45 14.88
C ILE A 133 -20.64 11.09 14.81
N HIS A 134 -20.16 10.29 15.78
CA HIS A 134 -18.79 9.77 15.77
C HIS A 134 -18.53 8.91 14.52
N LYS A 135 -19.48 8.04 14.15
CA LYS A 135 -19.43 7.21 12.94
C LYS A 135 -19.32 8.04 11.67
N ASP A 136 -20.15 9.08 11.52
CA ASP A 136 -20.09 9.97 10.36
C ASP A 136 -18.74 10.68 10.24
N LYS A 137 -18.22 11.24 11.36
CA LYS A 137 -16.89 11.85 11.40
C LYS A 137 -15.79 10.87 11.02
N PHE A 138 -15.85 9.66 11.57
CA PHE A 138 -14.89 8.59 11.30
C PHE A 138 -14.88 8.20 9.81
N LEU A 139 -16.05 8.01 9.21
CA LEU A 139 -16.17 7.67 7.79
C LEU A 139 -15.67 8.80 6.88
N LYS A 140 -15.97 10.06 7.22
CA LYS A 140 -15.47 11.23 6.48
C LYS A 140 -13.94 11.35 6.55
N ALA A 141 -13.36 11.20 7.74
CA ALA A 141 -11.90 11.24 7.91
C ALA A 141 -11.23 10.16 7.05
N ARG A 142 -11.75 8.93 7.08
CA ARG A 142 -11.23 7.84 6.25
C ARG A 142 -11.39 8.07 4.75
N ALA A 143 -12.47 8.72 4.32
CA ALA A 143 -12.66 9.05 2.90
C ALA A 143 -11.59 10.03 2.42
N ILE A 144 -11.29 11.05 3.23
CA ILE A 144 -10.22 12.03 2.95
C ILE A 144 -8.85 11.33 2.89
N GLU A 145 -8.51 10.51 3.88
CA GLU A 145 -7.25 9.74 3.89
C GLU A 145 -7.09 8.85 2.66
N HIS A 146 -8.19 8.24 2.19
CA HIS A 146 -8.17 7.40 1.01
C HIS A 146 -7.98 8.21 -0.29
N GLU A 147 -8.53 9.43 -0.37
CA GLU A 147 -8.28 10.36 -1.48
C GLU A 147 -6.82 10.83 -1.50
N GLU A 148 -6.27 11.17 -0.34
CA GLU A 148 -4.86 11.54 -0.19
C GLU A 148 -3.92 10.39 -0.59
N TRP A 149 -4.23 9.17 -0.14
CA TRP A 149 -3.45 7.98 -0.52
C TRP A 149 -3.48 7.73 -2.03
N LYS A 150 -4.65 7.89 -2.67
CA LYS A 150 -4.76 7.78 -4.14
C LYS A 150 -3.95 8.84 -4.87
N ALA A 151 -4.02 10.09 -4.41
CA ALA A 151 -3.25 11.18 -4.98
C ALA A 151 -1.73 10.93 -4.86
N GLN A 152 -1.28 10.44 -3.71
CA GLN A 152 0.12 10.06 -3.50
C GLN A 152 0.55 8.88 -4.38
N ALA A 153 -0.28 7.84 -4.49
CA ALA A 153 0.03 6.69 -5.34
C ALA A 153 0.12 7.07 -6.83
N GLU A 154 -0.74 7.97 -7.29
CA GLU A 154 -0.70 8.49 -8.66
C GLU A 154 0.54 9.35 -8.89
N GLN A 155 0.90 10.21 -7.94
CA GLN A 155 2.13 11.00 -8.01
C GLN A 155 3.37 10.10 -8.10
N GLN A 156 3.45 9.06 -7.28
CA GLN A 156 4.54 8.08 -7.32
C GLN A 156 4.59 7.31 -8.64
N ARG A 157 3.43 6.99 -9.24
CA ARG A 157 3.37 6.35 -10.55
C ARG A 157 3.95 7.27 -11.63
N ILE A 158 3.55 8.54 -11.65
CA ILE A 158 4.05 9.53 -12.61
C ILE A 158 5.56 9.75 -12.45
N GLU A 159 6.04 9.89 -11.22
CA GLU A 159 7.47 10.04 -10.93
C GLU A 159 8.27 8.80 -11.32
N GLY A 160 7.75 7.61 -11.05
CA GLY A 160 8.35 6.34 -11.46
C GLY A 160 8.46 6.20 -12.98
N GLU A 161 7.39 6.53 -13.72
CA GLU A 161 7.39 6.52 -15.18
C GLU A 161 8.36 7.55 -15.77
N ALA A 162 8.45 8.74 -15.17
CA ALA A 162 9.41 9.77 -15.59
C ALA A 162 10.86 9.32 -15.36
N PHE A 163 11.13 8.68 -14.21
CA PHE A 163 12.44 8.13 -13.89
C PHE A 163 12.83 7.00 -14.85
N GLU A 164 11.91 6.07 -15.16
CA GLU A 164 12.15 4.99 -16.11
C GLU A 164 12.48 5.54 -17.51
N GLN A 165 11.75 6.55 -17.98
CA GLN A 165 12.04 7.23 -19.24
C GLN A 165 13.38 7.96 -19.26
N GLU A 166 13.83 8.51 -18.12
CA GLU A 166 15.13 9.14 -18.00
C GLU A 166 16.27 8.11 -18.05
N MET A 167 16.10 6.99 -17.36
CA MET A 167 17.03 5.86 -17.40
C MET A 167 17.15 5.27 -18.80
N GLU A 168 16.04 5.06 -19.51
CA GLU A 168 16.05 4.57 -20.90
C GLU A 168 16.79 5.52 -21.84
N LYS A 169 16.66 6.85 -21.66
CA LYS A 169 17.40 7.84 -22.45
C LYS A 169 18.89 7.81 -22.16
N GLU A 170 19.27 7.70 -20.88
CA GLU A 170 20.69 7.61 -20.49
C GLU A 170 21.32 6.32 -21.03
N GLU A 171 20.62 5.19 -20.94
CA GLU A 171 21.09 3.91 -21.48
C GLU A 171 21.23 3.96 -23.00
N ALA A 172 20.26 4.55 -23.70
CA ALA A 172 20.34 4.76 -25.15
C ALA A 172 21.50 5.68 -25.56
N GLU A 173 21.77 6.74 -24.79
CA GLU A 173 22.91 7.63 -25.05
C GLU A 173 24.24 6.92 -24.81
N ARG A 174 24.34 6.15 -23.72
CA ARG A 174 25.51 5.32 -23.42
C ARG A 174 25.78 4.32 -24.53
N GLN A 175 24.75 3.61 -24.97
CA GLN A 175 24.87 2.66 -26.07
C GLN A 175 25.33 3.34 -27.37
N ARG A 176 24.78 4.53 -27.68
CA ARG A 176 25.22 5.31 -28.84
C ARG A 176 26.70 5.72 -28.75
N LEU A 177 27.18 6.12 -27.57
CA LEU A 177 28.58 6.48 -27.36
C LEU A 177 29.51 5.27 -27.46
N GLU A 178 29.10 4.11 -26.92
CA GLU A 178 29.83 2.84 -27.07
C GLU A 178 29.92 2.42 -28.54
N ASP A 179 28.82 2.53 -29.29
CA ASP A 179 28.77 2.25 -30.73
C ASP A 179 29.71 3.19 -31.51
N GLU A 180 29.70 4.50 -31.23
CA GLU A 180 30.62 5.47 -31.87
C GLU A 180 32.09 5.19 -31.55
N GLN A 181 32.41 4.79 -30.31
CA GLN A 181 33.78 4.43 -29.93
C GLN A 181 34.24 3.18 -30.67
N PHE A 182 33.39 2.15 -30.71
CA PHE A 182 33.65 0.91 -31.44
C PHE A 182 33.88 1.15 -32.94
N GLU A 183 33.08 2.02 -33.57
CA GLU A 183 33.27 2.39 -34.98
C GLU A 183 34.62 3.09 -35.22
N LYS A 184 35.03 3.99 -34.31
CA LYS A 184 36.34 4.66 -34.40
C LYS A 184 37.51 3.70 -34.24
N GLU A 185 37.45 2.79 -33.26
CA GLU A 185 38.48 1.76 -33.06
C GLU A 185 38.61 0.85 -34.28
N ILE A 186 37.50 0.44 -34.88
CA ILE A 186 37.50 -0.29 -36.15
C ILE A 186 38.18 0.55 -37.23
N ALA A 187 37.76 1.80 -37.43
CA ALA A 187 38.33 2.66 -38.47
C ALA A 187 39.85 2.85 -38.32
N GLU A 188 40.33 3.07 -37.10
CA GLU A 188 41.75 3.20 -36.79
C GLU A 188 42.52 1.89 -37.04
N SER A 189 41.95 0.75 -36.62
CA SER A 189 42.53 -0.57 -36.90
C SER A 189 42.67 -0.82 -38.40
N TYR A 190 41.63 -0.50 -39.19
CA TYR A 190 41.69 -0.61 -40.65
C TYR A 190 42.70 0.38 -41.26
N ALA A 191 42.85 1.58 -40.71
CA ALA A 191 43.81 2.58 -41.20
C ALA A 191 45.28 2.11 -41.05
N GLN A 192 45.59 1.34 -40.01
CA GLN A 192 46.94 0.81 -39.74
C GLN A 192 47.26 -0.48 -40.53
N MET A 193 46.25 -1.15 -41.08
CA MET A 193 46.45 -2.37 -41.88
C MET A 193 46.96 -2.06 -43.29
N THR A 194 47.84 -2.92 -43.79
CA THR A 194 48.22 -2.97 -45.20
C THR A 194 47.06 -3.48 -46.07
N ASP A 195 47.09 -3.20 -47.38
CA ASP A 195 45.99 -3.60 -48.28
C ASP A 195 45.80 -5.13 -48.37
N GLU A 196 46.87 -5.92 -48.22
CA GLU A 196 46.77 -7.38 -48.15
C GLU A 196 46.07 -7.86 -46.87
N GLU A 197 46.36 -7.22 -45.73
CA GLU A 197 45.70 -7.52 -44.45
C GLU A 197 44.23 -7.14 -44.48
N ARG A 198 43.88 -5.97 -45.05
CA ARG A 198 42.48 -5.55 -45.24
C ARG A 198 41.70 -6.55 -46.10
N ARG A 199 42.29 -7.03 -47.20
CA ARG A 199 41.65 -8.02 -48.07
C ARG A 199 41.40 -9.33 -47.33
N LYS A 200 42.39 -9.82 -46.58
CA LYS A 200 42.27 -11.04 -45.77
C LYS A 200 41.21 -10.92 -44.68
N THR A 201 41.15 -9.79 -43.98
CA THR A 201 40.12 -9.50 -42.95
C THR A 201 38.72 -9.44 -43.57
N LYS A 202 38.58 -8.84 -44.76
CA LYS A 202 37.30 -8.80 -45.49
C LYS A 202 36.83 -10.19 -45.93
N GLU A 203 37.74 -11.02 -46.44
CA GLU A 203 37.44 -12.42 -46.82
C GLU A 203 37.05 -13.27 -45.60
N GLN A 204 37.72 -13.08 -44.46
CA GLN A 204 37.36 -13.75 -43.20
C GLN A 204 35.98 -13.31 -42.69
N HIS A 205 35.67 -12.02 -42.69
CA HIS A 205 34.35 -11.51 -42.33
C HIS A 205 33.25 -12.08 -43.23
N GLN A 206 33.45 -12.09 -44.55
CA GLN A 206 32.49 -12.65 -45.50
C GLN A 206 32.24 -14.14 -45.25
N LYS A 207 33.30 -14.91 -44.95
CA LYS A 207 33.18 -16.32 -44.60
C LYS A 207 32.36 -16.54 -43.32
N ILE A 208 32.58 -15.74 -42.27
CA ILE A 208 31.83 -15.83 -41.01
C ILE A 208 30.35 -15.48 -41.24
N VAL A 209 30.05 -14.39 -41.95
CA VAL A 209 28.68 -14.00 -42.29
C VAL A 209 27.97 -15.09 -43.10
N GLN A 210 28.68 -15.72 -44.02
CA GLN A 210 28.12 -16.82 -44.80
C GLN A 210 27.82 -18.07 -43.94
N LEU A 211 28.72 -18.43 -43.03
CA LEU A 211 28.51 -19.54 -42.09
C LEU A 211 27.33 -19.29 -41.14
N LEU A 212 27.12 -18.05 -40.70
CA LEU A 212 25.94 -17.64 -39.92
C LEU A 212 24.65 -17.77 -40.74
N LYS A 213 24.64 -17.29 -41.99
CA LYS A 213 23.48 -17.40 -42.89
C LYS A 213 23.12 -18.84 -43.23
N GLU A 214 24.12 -19.71 -43.34
CA GLU A 214 23.95 -21.15 -43.57
C GLU A 214 23.58 -21.92 -42.30
N GLY A 215 23.51 -21.26 -41.12
CA GLY A 215 23.17 -21.86 -39.84
C GLY A 215 24.24 -22.83 -39.30
N LYS A 216 25.45 -22.80 -39.84
CA LYS A 216 26.56 -23.70 -39.47
C LYS A 216 27.27 -23.27 -38.19
N ILE A 217 27.13 -22.00 -37.81
CA ILE A 217 27.59 -21.41 -36.55
C ILE A 217 26.51 -20.46 -36.04
N THR A 218 26.46 -20.23 -34.74
CA THR A 218 25.57 -19.26 -34.09
C THR A 218 26.36 -18.07 -33.54
N ALA A 219 25.66 -16.97 -33.23
CA ALA A 219 26.28 -15.81 -32.59
C ALA A 219 26.93 -16.18 -31.24
N MET A 220 26.36 -17.14 -30.51
CA MET A 220 26.92 -17.63 -29.25
C MET A 220 28.24 -18.38 -29.44
N ASP A 221 28.38 -19.16 -30.51
CA ASP A 221 29.64 -19.87 -30.83
C ASP A 221 30.79 -18.90 -31.11
N ILE A 222 30.48 -17.76 -31.74
CA ILE A 222 31.47 -16.69 -32.01
C ILE A 222 31.88 -16.00 -30.71
N ILE A 223 30.92 -15.66 -29.85
CA ILE A 223 31.18 -15.04 -28.54
C ILE A 223 32.00 -15.98 -27.66
N GLU A 224 31.71 -17.28 -27.65
CA GLU A 224 32.45 -18.27 -26.86
C GLU A 224 33.88 -18.45 -27.38
N HIS A 225 34.07 -18.44 -28.70
CA HIS A 225 35.40 -18.50 -29.32
C HIS A 225 36.25 -17.26 -28.98
N LEU A 226 35.65 -16.06 -28.97
CA LEU A 226 36.32 -14.82 -28.59
C LEU A 226 36.67 -14.79 -27.09
N LYS A 227 35.76 -15.28 -26.22
CA LYS A 227 36.00 -15.38 -24.77
C LYS A 227 37.10 -16.38 -24.38
N LYS A 228 37.35 -17.42 -25.18
CA LYS A 228 38.45 -18.38 -24.95
C LYS A 228 39.81 -17.89 -25.43
N ARG A 229 39.85 -16.80 -26.19
CA ARG A 229 41.05 -16.25 -26.85
C ARG A 229 41.62 -15.04 -26.11
N ASN A 230 40.82 -14.41 -25.24
CA ASN A 230 41.24 -13.48 -24.19
C ASN A 230 41.46 -14.24 -22.89
#